data_AF-A0A1J5QQL2-F1
#
_entry.id   AF-A0A1J5QQL2-F1
#
_cell.length_a   1.000
_cell.length_b   1.000
_cell.length_c   1.000
_cell.angle_alpha   90.00
_cell.angle_beta   90.00
_cell.angle_gamma   90.00
#
_symmetry.space_group_name_H-M   'P 1'
#
loop_
_entity.id
_entity.type
_entity.pdbx_description
1 polymer ?
#
loop_
_entity_poly.entity_id
_entity_poly.type
_entity_poly.pdbx_seq_one_letter_code
_entity_poly.pdbx_strand_id
1 'polypeptide(L)'
;MPAHVIYPRVDENPAGFSKIWLQQVLRRHLGFNGVIFSDDLAMEGAAVAGDVTERAVAALSAGCDMVVLCNRPDLADELLANLDCKISAVSMARLARMHGQRHPPDIAALHENPEFVHAVQAIANLGIVEGELKLA
;
A
#
# COMPACT_ATOMS: atom_id res chain seq x y z
N MET A 1 -1.42 -1.19 4.19
CA MET A 1 0.05 -1.33 4.27
C MET A 1 0.39 -1.60 5.73
N PRO A 2 1.12 -2.66 6.07
CA PRO A 2 1.54 -2.97 7.43
C PRO A 2 2.63 -1.99 7.88
N ALA A 3 2.76 -1.79 9.19
CA ALA A 3 3.88 -1.04 9.74
C ALA A 3 5.15 -1.92 9.75
N HIS A 4 6.31 -1.33 9.47
CA HIS A 4 7.61 -1.98 9.69
C HIS A 4 8.02 -1.95 11.17
N VAL A 5 7.22 -2.63 12.00
CA VAL A 5 7.35 -2.65 13.47
C VAL A 5 7.19 -4.08 13.97
N ILE A 6 8.05 -4.47 14.93
CA ILE A 6 7.96 -5.73 15.65
C ILE A 6 7.12 -5.51 16.91
N TYR A 7 6.21 -6.44 17.18
CA TYR A 7 5.38 -6.47 18.39
C TYR A 7 5.70 -7.74 19.18
N PRO A 8 6.77 -7.76 20.01
CA PRO A 8 7.38 -9.00 20.52
C PRO A 8 6.46 -9.89 21.36
N ARG A 9 5.38 -9.32 21.92
CA ARG A 9 4.36 -10.09 22.65
C ARG A 9 3.39 -10.84 21.74
N VAL A 10 3.45 -10.62 20.43
CA VAL A 10 2.55 -11.18 19.42
C VAL A 10 3.34 -11.99 18.39
N ASP A 11 4.37 -11.39 17.81
CA ASP A 11 5.24 -12.02 16.81
C ASP A 11 6.62 -11.34 16.85
N GLU A 12 7.68 -12.12 16.63
CA GLU A 12 9.05 -11.62 16.52
C GLU A 12 9.31 -10.99 15.14
N ASN A 13 8.49 -11.32 14.15
CA ASN A 13 8.56 -10.74 12.82
C ASN A 13 7.89 -9.35 12.78
N PRO A 14 8.38 -8.42 11.94
CA PRO A 14 7.66 -7.20 11.64
C PRO A 14 6.27 -7.52 11.07
N ALA A 15 5.29 -6.63 11.29
CA ALA A 15 3.89 -6.92 10.94
C ALA A 15 3.67 -7.33 9.47
N GLY A 16 4.47 -6.81 8.53
CA GLY A 16 4.39 -7.18 7.10
C GLY A 16 4.90 -8.57 6.74
N PHE A 17 5.66 -9.20 7.64
CA PHE A 17 6.19 -10.57 7.51
C PHE A 17 5.52 -11.54 8.49
N SER A 18 4.52 -11.08 9.25
CA SER A 18 3.84 -11.87 10.27
C SER A 18 2.51 -12.45 9.75
N LYS A 19 2.42 -13.78 9.70
CA LYS A 19 1.16 -14.48 9.42
C LYS A 19 0.13 -14.28 10.54
N ILE A 20 0.57 -14.05 11.77
CA ILE A 20 -0.30 -13.76 12.90
C ILE A 20 -1.02 -12.43 12.64
N TRP A 21 -0.27 -11.37 12.35
CA TRP A 21 -0.86 -10.06 12.07
C TRP A 21 -1.72 -10.06 10.81
N LEU A 22 -1.19 -10.55 9.68
CA LEU A 22 -1.88 -10.42 8.41
C LEU A 22 -3.05 -11.40 8.26
N GLN A 23 -2.88 -12.68 8.62
CA GLN A 23 -3.91 -13.68 8.39
C GLN A 23 -4.81 -13.89 9.62
N GLN A 24 -4.24 -14.02 10.81
CA GLN A 24 -5.06 -14.32 12.00
C GLN A 24 -5.80 -13.09 12.52
N VAL A 25 -5.11 -11.97 12.67
CA VAL A 25 -5.72 -10.73 13.17
C VAL A 25 -6.47 -10.03 12.05
N LEU A 26 -5.78 -9.59 10.99
CA LEU A 26 -6.38 -8.73 9.98
C LEU A 26 -7.42 -9.45 9.12
N ARG A 27 -7.11 -10.62 8.53
CA ARG A 27 -8.10 -11.36 7.71
C ARG A 27 -9.19 -12.01 8.56
N ARG A 28 -8.83 -12.81 9.58
CA ARG A 28 -9.82 -13.63 10.31
C ARG A 28 -10.55 -12.85 11.40
N HIS A 29 -9.84 -12.18 12.30
CA HIS A 29 -10.49 -11.50 13.43
C HIS A 29 -11.18 -10.20 13.00
N LEU A 30 -10.52 -9.36 12.19
CA LEU A 30 -11.06 -8.08 11.73
C LEU A 30 -11.87 -8.19 10.43
N GLY A 31 -11.85 -9.34 9.75
CA GLY A 31 -12.63 -9.56 8.53
C GLY A 31 -12.18 -8.73 7.33
N PHE A 32 -10.93 -8.22 7.32
CA PHE A 32 -10.47 -7.34 6.25
C PHE A 32 -10.37 -8.10 4.92
N ASN A 33 -11.05 -7.60 3.90
CA ASN A 33 -11.15 -8.23 2.57
C ASN A 33 -10.56 -7.39 1.43
N GLY A 34 -9.85 -6.29 1.74
CA GLY A 34 -9.12 -5.45 0.78
C GLY A 34 -7.72 -6.00 0.43
N VAL A 35 -6.92 -5.19 -0.27
CA VAL A 35 -5.53 -5.53 -0.62
C VAL A 35 -4.61 -5.29 0.58
N ILE A 36 -3.66 -6.20 0.80
CA ILE A 36 -2.51 -5.98 1.67
C ILE A 36 -1.28 -5.78 0.80
N PHE A 37 -0.79 -4.55 0.70
CA PHE A 37 0.53 -4.25 0.15
C PHE A 37 1.60 -4.54 1.21
N SER A 38 2.78 -5.04 0.82
CA SER A 38 3.95 -5.00 1.69
C SER A 38 4.39 -3.57 1.97
N ASP A 39 5.29 -3.39 2.93
CA ASP A 39 6.14 -2.19 2.96
C ASP A 39 7.22 -2.28 1.86
N ASP A 40 8.01 -1.22 1.67
CA ASP A 40 9.07 -1.17 0.68
C ASP A 40 10.19 -2.18 0.97
N LEU A 41 10.39 -3.14 0.05
CA LEU A 41 11.41 -4.19 0.16
C LEU A 41 12.84 -3.70 -0.12
N ALA A 42 13.01 -2.46 -0.56
CA ALA A 42 14.32 -1.83 -0.76
C ALA A 42 14.90 -1.25 0.54
N MET A 43 14.10 -1.09 1.60
CA MET A 43 14.56 -0.50 2.85
C MET A 43 15.58 -1.39 3.55
N GLU A 44 16.65 -0.80 4.11
CA GLU A 44 17.68 -1.53 4.87
C GLU A 44 17.10 -2.33 6.05
N GLY A 45 16.00 -1.85 6.63
CA GLY A 45 15.28 -2.56 7.70
C GLY A 45 14.65 -3.90 7.26
N ALA A 46 14.52 -4.15 5.95
CA ALA A 46 14.07 -5.43 5.40
C ALA A 46 15.25 -6.37 5.09
N ALA A 47 16.49 -5.87 5.03
CA ALA A 47 17.70 -6.63 4.66
C ALA A 47 18.05 -7.80 5.61
N VAL A 48 17.35 -7.90 6.74
CA VAL A 48 17.47 -9.02 7.69
C VAL A 48 16.98 -10.36 7.08
N ALA A 49 16.17 -10.30 6.02
CA ALA A 49 15.50 -11.48 5.43
C ALA A 49 16.08 -11.89 4.06
N GLY A 50 17.41 -11.83 3.89
CA GLY A 50 18.07 -12.39 2.73
C GLY A 50 17.99 -11.51 1.48
N ASP A 51 18.04 -12.10 0.28
CA ASP A 51 17.96 -11.36 -0.99
C ASP A 51 16.56 -10.78 -1.28
N VAL A 52 16.42 -9.97 -2.34
CA VAL A 52 15.13 -9.32 -2.65
C VAL A 52 14.00 -10.32 -2.93
N THR A 53 14.34 -11.48 -3.48
CA THR A 53 13.39 -12.54 -3.82
C THR A 53 12.90 -13.24 -2.57
N GLU A 54 13.81 -13.57 -1.64
CA GLU A 54 13.48 -14.15 -0.34
C GLU A 54 12.56 -13.22 0.47
N ARG A 55 12.85 -11.91 0.47
CA ARG A 55 11.99 -10.90 1.12
C ARG A 55 10.60 -10.85 0.51
N ALA A 56 10.49 -10.88 -0.82
CA ALA A 56 9.21 -10.89 -1.51
C ALA A 56 8.40 -12.15 -1.19
N VAL A 57 9.04 -13.32 -1.24
CA VAL A 57 8.42 -14.60 -0.88
C VAL A 57 7.94 -14.59 0.56
N ALA A 58 8.73 -14.05 1.49
CA ALA A 58 8.34 -13.94 2.90
C ALA A 58 7.10 -13.05 3.10
N ALA A 59 7.07 -11.86 2.48
CA ALA A 59 5.93 -10.95 2.56
C ALA A 59 4.64 -11.56 1.96
N LEU A 60 4.75 -12.20 0.79
CA LEU A 60 3.63 -12.88 0.14
C LEU A 60 3.14 -14.06 0.97
N SER A 61 4.05 -14.87 1.53
CA SER A 61 3.75 -16.01 2.38
C SER A 61 3.11 -15.61 3.71
N ALA A 62 3.50 -14.45 4.26
CA ALA A 62 2.88 -13.87 5.45
C ALA A 62 1.43 -13.45 5.18
N GLY A 63 1.12 -13.03 3.95
CA GLY A 63 -0.24 -12.71 3.55
C GLY A 63 -0.43 -11.43 2.74
N CYS A 64 0.65 -10.80 2.28
CA CYS A 64 0.54 -9.69 1.34
C CYS A 64 -0.02 -10.19 0.01
N ASP A 65 -0.85 -9.37 -0.64
CA ASP A 65 -1.35 -9.64 -1.99
C ASP A 65 -0.43 -9.05 -3.06
N MET A 66 0.36 -8.02 -2.73
CA MET A 66 1.32 -7.37 -3.62
C MET A 66 2.52 -6.87 -2.83
N VAL A 67 3.72 -7.05 -3.40
CA VAL A 67 4.96 -6.51 -2.87
C VAL A 67 5.29 -5.18 -3.53
N VAL A 68 5.90 -4.27 -2.78
CA VAL A 68 6.33 -2.95 -3.24
C VAL A 68 7.84 -2.87 -3.16
N LEU A 69 8.47 -2.45 -4.24
CA LEU A 69 9.90 -2.22 -4.33
C LEU A 69 10.13 -0.88 -5.01
N CYS A 70 10.55 0.11 -4.22
CA CYS A 70 10.66 1.50 -4.66
C CYS A 70 12.11 1.87 -4.95
N ASN A 71 12.31 2.79 -5.89
CA ASN A 71 13.61 3.46 -6.16
C ASN A 71 14.79 2.53 -6.51
N ARG A 72 14.54 1.25 -6.76
CA ARG A 72 15.53 0.21 -7.09
C ARG A 72 15.06 -0.64 -8.27
N PRO A 73 14.99 -0.05 -9.49
CA PRO A 73 14.53 -0.77 -10.68
C PRO A 73 15.43 -1.98 -11.00
N ASP A 74 16.73 -1.90 -10.68
CA ASP A 74 17.69 -2.99 -10.80
C ASP A 74 17.27 -4.23 -9.97
N LEU A 75 16.84 -4.02 -8.73
CA LEU A 75 16.31 -5.10 -7.89
C LEU A 75 14.92 -5.55 -8.32
N ALA A 76 14.15 -4.68 -8.98
CA ALA A 76 12.85 -5.06 -9.53
C ALA A 76 13.02 -6.02 -10.70
N ASP A 77 13.99 -5.77 -11.58
CA ASP A 77 14.34 -6.68 -12.67
C ASP A 77 14.82 -8.04 -12.14
N GLU A 78 15.69 -8.03 -11.12
CA GLU A 78 16.14 -9.25 -10.45
C GLU A 78 14.98 -10.03 -9.83
N LEU A 79 14.09 -9.34 -9.10
CA LEU A 79 12.92 -9.96 -8.50
C LEU A 79 11.99 -10.55 -9.55
N LEU A 80 11.70 -9.82 -10.64
CA LEU A 80 10.83 -10.30 -11.72
C LEU A 80 11.43 -11.51 -12.45
N ALA A 81 12.75 -11.60 -12.56
CA ALA A 81 13.43 -12.74 -13.18
C ALA A 81 13.37 -14.00 -12.29
N ASN A 82 13.36 -13.85 -10.97
CA ASN A 82 13.57 -14.95 -10.03
C ASN A 82 12.31 -15.34 -9.22
N LEU A 83 11.31 -14.47 -9.12
CA LEU A 83 10.12 -14.71 -8.29
C LEU A 83 9.21 -15.78 -8.93
N ASP A 84 9.30 -17.01 -8.43
CA ASP A 84 8.31 -18.05 -8.68
C ASP A 84 7.19 -18.00 -7.62
N CYS A 85 6.16 -17.20 -7.89
CA CYS A 85 4.99 -17.10 -7.01
C CYS A 85 3.68 -17.23 -7.79
N LYS A 86 2.77 -18.07 -7.29
CA LYS A 86 1.40 -18.15 -7.77
C LYS A 86 0.50 -17.19 -6.98
N ILE A 87 0.08 -16.11 -7.63
CA ILE A 87 -0.91 -15.21 -7.04
C ILE A 87 -2.27 -15.91 -6.98
N SER A 88 -2.88 -15.94 -5.79
CA SER A 88 -4.19 -16.56 -5.60
C SER A 88 -5.29 -15.80 -6.35
N ALA A 89 -6.33 -16.50 -6.82
CA ALA A 89 -7.49 -15.87 -7.46
C ALA A 89 -8.16 -14.82 -6.54
N VAL A 90 -8.11 -15.04 -5.22
CA VAL A 90 -8.64 -14.10 -4.22
C VAL A 90 -7.79 -12.83 -4.19
N SER A 91 -6.45 -12.95 -4.21
CA SER A 91 -5.53 -11.81 -4.28
C SER A 91 -5.72 -11.03 -5.58
N MET A 92 -5.86 -11.71 -6.72
CA MET A 92 -6.19 -11.07 -7.99
C MET A 92 -7.50 -10.28 -7.94
N ALA A 93 -8.56 -10.84 -7.34
CA ALA A 93 -9.84 -10.14 -7.17
C ALA A 93 -9.75 -8.94 -6.22
N ARG A 94 -8.86 -8.97 -5.22
CA ARG A 94 -8.55 -7.80 -4.37
C ARG A 94 -7.86 -6.72 -5.18
N LEU A 95 -6.83 -7.08 -5.94
CA LEU A 95 -6.05 -6.14 -6.76
C LEU A 95 -6.92 -5.50 -7.86
N ALA A 96 -7.77 -6.26 -8.53
CA ALA A 96 -8.68 -5.73 -9.55
C ALA A 96 -9.63 -4.66 -9.02
N ARG A 97 -10.01 -4.72 -7.73
CA ARG A 97 -10.86 -3.70 -7.07
C ARG A 97 -10.11 -2.39 -6.78
N MET A 98 -8.78 -2.37 -6.90
CA MET A 98 -7.97 -1.15 -6.78
C MET A 98 -7.91 -0.36 -8.09
N HIS A 99 -8.41 -0.88 -9.21
CA HIS A 99 -8.47 -0.13 -10.44
C HIS A 99 -9.41 1.08 -10.29
N GLY A 100 -8.98 2.22 -10.84
CA GLY A 100 -9.80 3.42 -10.90
C GLY A 100 -11.09 3.21 -11.71
N GLN A 101 -12.05 4.13 -11.53
CA GLN A 101 -13.32 4.06 -12.24
C GLN A 101 -13.10 4.08 -13.76
N ARG A 102 -13.97 3.36 -14.47
CA ARG A 102 -13.94 3.32 -15.93
C ARG A 102 -14.51 4.64 -16.45
N HIS A 103 -13.67 5.44 -17.11
CA HIS A 103 -13.98 6.78 -17.64
C HIS A 103 -14.16 7.85 -16.55
N PRO A 104 -13.09 8.21 -15.81
CA PRO A 104 -13.16 9.39 -14.95
C PRO A 104 -13.41 10.64 -15.82
N PRO A 105 -14.10 11.67 -15.30
CA PRO A 105 -14.16 12.96 -15.98
C PRO A 105 -12.74 13.47 -16.21
N ASP A 106 -12.52 14.16 -17.34
CA ASP A 106 -11.25 14.82 -17.56
C ASP A 106 -11.06 16.00 -16.58
N ILE A 107 -9.84 16.53 -16.55
CA ILE A 107 -9.48 17.62 -15.63
C ILE A 107 -10.35 18.87 -15.87
N ALA A 108 -10.73 19.16 -17.13
CA ALA A 108 -11.57 20.31 -17.44
C ALA A 108 -12.97 20.13 -16.85
N ALA A 109 -13.58 18.97 -17.06
CA ALA A 109 -14.88 18.62 -16.50
C ALA A 109 -14.88 18.60 -14.96
N LEU A 110 -13.77 18.20 -14.33
CA LEU A 110 -13.61 18.29 -12.87
C LEU A 110 -13.58 19.74 -12.39
N HIS A 111 -12.86 20.63 -13.08
CA HIS A 111 -12.77 22.04 -12.71
C HIS A 111 -14.07 22.83 -12.94
N GLU A 112 -14.95 22.34 -13.82
CA GLU A 112 -16.29 22.88 -14.01
C GLU A 112 -17.31 22.30 -13.02
N ASN A 113 -16.99 21.21 -12.32
CA ASN A 113 -17.89 20.56 -11.37
C ASN A 113 -18.01 21.41 -10.07
N PRO A 114 -19.21 21.89 -9.71
CA PRO A 114 -19.40 22.75 -8.54
C PRO A 114 -19.01 22.10 -7.20
N GLU A 115 -19.25 20.80 -7.04
CA GLU A 115 -18.87 20.06 -5.83
C GLU A 115 -17.35 19.96 -5.69
N PHE A 116 -16.67 19.69 -6.79
CA PHE A 116 -15.20 19.65 -6.82
C PHE A 116 -14.60 21.02 -6.49
N VAL A 117 -15.09 22.09 -7.12
CA VAL A 117 -14.62 23.47 -6.86
C VAL A 117 -14.84 23.85 -5.40
N HIS A 118 -16.02 23.56 -4.86
CA HIS A 118 -16.32 23.83 -3.45
C HIS A 118 -15.39 23.06 -2.51
N ALA A 119 -15.16 21.77 -2.77
CA ALA A 119 -14.26 20.94 -1.99
C ALA A 119 -12.81 21.47 -2.03
N VAL A 120 -12.31 21.85 -3.21
CA VAL A 120 -10.97 22.45 -3.36
C VAL A 120 -10.85 23.74 -2.55
N GLN A 121 -11.84 24.63 -2.60
CA GLN A 121 -11.85 25.87 -1.82
C GLN A 121 -11.89 25.59 -0.31
N ALA A 122 -12.73 24.65 0.13
CA ALA A 122 -12.82 24.27 1.53
C ALA A 122 -11.49 23.73 2.05
N ILE A 123 -10.83 22.84 1.29
CA ILE A 123 -9.51 22.29 1.64
C ILE A 123 -8.43 23.39 1.65
N ALA A 124 -8.46 24.30 0.67
CA ALA A 124 -7.49 25.40 0.59
C ALA A 124 -7.51 26.32 1.82
N ASN A 125 -8.64 26.41 2.52
CA ASN A 125 -8.79 27.20 3.74
C ASN A 125 -8.43 26.45 5.03
N LEU A 126 -8.17 25.14 4.97
CA LEU A 126 -7.78 24.38 6.16
C LEU A 126 -6.40 24.82 6.66
N GLY A 127 -6.35 25.22 7.93
CA GLY A 127 -5.10 25.67 8.56
C GLY A 127 -4.75 27.14 8.33
N ILE A 128 -5.56 27.89 7.57
CA ILE A 128 -5.43 29.35 7.46
C ILE A 128 -6.17 29.99 8.65
N VAL A 129 -5.43 30.73 9.49
CA VAL A 129 -5.98 31.52 10.60
C VAL A 129 -6.19 32.96 10.11
N GLU A 130 -7.29 33.63 10.52
CA GLU A 130 -7.59 35.01 10.14
C GLU A 130 -6.39 35.93 10.40
N GLY A 131 -5.74 36.37 9.32
CA GLY A 131 -4.48 37.12 9.31
C GLY A 131 -3.62 36.88 8.05
N GLU A 132 -3.78 35.71 7.41
CA GLU A 132 -3.08 35.34 6.16
C GLU A 132 -4.01 35.30 4.93
N LEU A 133 -5.15 36.00 4.97
CA LEU A 133 -5.96 36.20 3.77
C LEU A 133 -5.12 36.99 2.77
N LYS A 134 -4.58 36.30 1.75
CA LYS A 134 -4.07 36.94 0.54
C LYS A 134 -5.24 37.67 -0.12
N LEU A 135 -5.38 38.95 0.21
CA LEU A 135 -6.14 39.90 -0.57
C LEU A 135 -5.63 39.81 -2.01
N ALA A 136 -6.59 39.66 -2.93
CA ALA A 136 -6.41 39.47 -4.36
C ALA A 136 -5.38 40.42 -5.00
#